data_AF-A0ABD6GBT8-F1
#
_entry.id   AF-A0ABD6GBT8-F1
#
_cell.length_a   1.000
_cell.length_b   1.000
_cell.length_c   1.000
_cell.angle_alpha   90.00
_cell.angle_beta   90.00
_cell.angle_gamma   90.00
#
_symmetry.space_group_name_H-M   'P 1'
#
loop_
_entity.id
_entity.type
_entity.pdbx_description
1 polymer ?
#
loop_
_entity_poly.entity_id
_entity_poly.type
_entity_poly.pdbx_seq_one_letter_code
_entity_poly.pdbx_strand_id
1 'polypeptide(L)'
;MTAVIVPSNSTVLEEALAVATDPYDATLDDIEAVRGFRYQRPLNATVAPYLVQEYGLGPIADFFATVEDLIDAGRAWQRIRGTPKAVLDALRWIAYYGARLEDQVKGRRRWHLYQIAMGELPGDDEVQRLYNAWYLADLSDPARSEFYRGYFGYDVRGLAWSRQRWGEALWGDSSGTRIDGNPVKWSHGRSHSVAIEDTFYEWELFGWNDLLSAFGDGGWPGIAWSQATIPWSAAGSSTTMKAWLLLQQTAFIAFYTAGGDVIGYARVIMAAENQTDADDDLVTVAYKVRTRFGNGAGKTVAKISIIYGLELADGVKPYKPWLEPSDVIAGSGVEVGKTNFALTFFRTVRELMTVTLTINPIQIVPVHYANPALSLG
;
A
#
# COMPACT_ATOMS: atom_id res chain seq x y z
N MET A 1 -39.69 -42.28 -37.02
CA MET A 1 -40.88 -42.71 -37.77
C MET A 1 -41.80 -41.51 -37.87
N THR A 2 -41.60 -40.69 -38.89
CA THR A 2 -42.47 -39.57 -39.25
C THR A 2 -43.83 -40.15 -39.69
N ALA A 3 -44.92 -39.72 -39.05
CA ALA A 3 -46.25 -40.08 -39.50
C ALA A 3 -46.46 -39.41 -40.87
N VAL A 4 -46.59 -40.20 -41.93
CA VAL A 4 -46.77 -39.69 -43.29
C VAL A 4 -48.07 -38.89 -43.34
N ILE A 5 -47.98 -37.57 -43.52
CA ILE A 5 -49.12 -36.66 -43.55
C ILE A 5 -49.73 -36.65 -44.96
N VAL A 6 -50.19 -37.81 -45.42
CA VAL A 6 -50.94 -37.94 -46.68
C VAL A 6 -52.41 -38.19 -46.41
N PRO A 7 -53.33 -37.75 -47.30
CA PRO A 7 -54.74 -38.09 -47.22
C PRO A 7 -54.98 -39.60 -47.19
N SER A 8 -56.09 -40.04 -46.59
CA SER A 8 -56.43 -41.47 -46.46
C SER A 8 -56.70 -42.19 -47.78
N ASN A 9 -56.82 -41.46 -48.89
CA ASN A 9 -57.00 -41.99 -50.25
C ASN A 9 -55.73 -41.94 -51.11
N SER A 10 -54.55 -41.82 -50.50
CA SER A 10 -53.27 -41.74 -51.20
C SER A 10 -52.83 -43.09 -51.78
N THR A 11 -52.08 -43.01 -52.87
CA THR A 11 -51.48 -44.16 -53.55
C THR A 11 -50.06 -44.43 -53.03
N VAL A 12 -49.56 -45.66 -53.22
CA VAL A 12 -48.21 -46.07 -52.80
C VAL A 12 -47.11 -45.17 -53.39
N LEU A 13 -47.30 -44.64 -54.60
CA LEU A 13 -46.35 -43.72 -55.23
C LEU A 13 -46.34 -42.35 -54.53
N GLU A 14 -47.51 -41.85 -54.11
CA GLU A 14 -47.63 -40.59 -53.39
C GLU A 14 -47.04 -40.69 -51.98
N GLU A 15 -47.22 -41.83 -51.30
CA GLU A 15 -46.56 -42.13 -50.02
C GLU A 15 -45.03 -42.16 -50.18
N ALA A 16 -44.52 -42.86 -51.20
CA ALA A 16 -43.09 -42.94 -51.47
C ALA A 16 -42.48 -41.58 -51.84
N LEU A 17 -43.20 -40.77 -52.62
CA LEU A 17 -42.79 -39.42 -52.98
C LEU A 17 -42.78 -38.49 -51.76
N ALA A 18 -43.78 -38.59 -50.88
CA ALA A 18 -43.84 -37.81 -49.65
C ALA A 18 -42.63 -38.09 -48.74
N VAL A 19 -42.24 -39.36 -48.58
CA VAL A 19 -41.04 -39.73 -47.82
C VAL A 19 -39.75 -39.27 -48.52
N ALA A 20 -39.65 -39.46 -49.84
CA ALA A 20 -38.44 -39.10 -50.59
C ALA A 20 -38.22 -37.58 -50.72
N THR A 21 -39.29 -36.78 -50.61
CA THR A 21 -39.23 -35.32 -50.69
C THR A 21 -39.25 -34.64 -49.32
N ASP A 22 -39.37 -35.40 -48.23
CA ASP A 22 -39.37 -34.84 -46.88
C ASP A 22 -38.00 -34.20 -46.56
N PRO A 23 -37.93 -32.86 -46.43
CA PRO A 23 -36.67 -32.20 -46.10
C PRO A 23 -36.31 -32.39 -44.63
N TYR A 24 -37.22 -32.92 -43.80
CA TYR A 24 -37.04 -33.04 -42.36
C TYR A 24 -35.87 -33.95 -42.03
N ASP A 25 -35.76 -35.11 -42.67
CA ASP A 25 -34.64 -36.05 -42.44
C ASP A 25 -33.26 -35.43 -42.78
N ALA A 26 -33.21 -34.47 -43.71
CA ALA A 26 -31.97 -33.78 -44.07
C ALA A 26 -31.67 -32.54 -43.22
N THR A 27 -32.67 -31.96 -42.56
CA THR A 27 -32.55 -30.67 -41.84
C THR A 27 -32.78 -30.79 -40.32
N LEU A 28 -33.23 -31.94 -39.84
CA LEU A 28 -33.54 -32.16 -38.43
C LEU A 28 -32.32 -31.92 -37.55
N ASP A 29 -31.16 -32.46 -37.91
CA ASP A 29 -29.92 -32.30 -37.15
C ASP A 29 -29.52 -30.82 -37.03
N ASP A 30 -29.68 -30.04 -38.11
CA ASP A 30 -29.42 -28.60 -38.11
C ASP A 30 -30.42 -27.83 -37.23
N ILE A 31 -31.70 -28.20 -37.28
CA ILE A 31 -32.76 -27.61 -36.45
C ILE A 31 -32.51 -27.94 -34.97
N GLU A 32 -32.11 -29.16 -34.66
CA GLU A 32 -31.75 -29.58 -33.31
C GLU A 32 -30.46 -28.89 -32.82
N ALA A 33 -29.48 -28.66 -33.71
CA ALA A 33 -28.26 -27.92 -33.39
C ALA A 33 -28.54 -26.44 -33.03
N VAL A 34 -29.55 -25.82 -33.65
CA VAL A 34 -30.02 -24.48 -33.25
C VAL A 34 -30.69 -24.52 -31.87
N ARG A 35 -31.29 -25.64 -31.47
CA ARG A 35 -32.00 -25.71 -30.20
C ARG A 35 -31.03 -25.67 -29.02
N GLY A 36 -31.08 -24.57 -28.28
CA GLY A 36 -30.31 -24.41 -27.04
C GLY A 36 -28.87 -23.93 -27.26
N PHE A 37 -28.53 -23.42 -28.45
CA PHE A 37 -27.20 -22.88 -28.76
C PHE A 37 -26.68 -21.85 -27.74
N ARG A 38 -27.59 -21.14 -27.04
CA ARG A 38 -27.29 -20.14 -26.01
C ARG A 38 -26.88 -20.73 -24.66
N TYR A 39 -27.28 -21.97 -24.40
CA TYR A 39 -27.17 -22.64 -23.10
C TYR A 39 -26.22 -23.83 -23.13
N GLN A 40 -25.93 -24.37 -24.31
CA GLN A 40 -24.94 -25.44 -24.49
C GLN A 40 -23.54 -24.95 -24.06
N ARG A 41 -22.74 -25.87 -23.52
CA ARG A 41 -21.35 -25.67 -23.09
C ARG A 41 -20.49 -26.79 -23.69
N PRO A 42 -19.30 -26.52 -24.26
CA PRO A 42 -18.71 -25.19 -24.49
C PRO A 42 -19.53 -24.37 -25.49
N LEU A 43 -19.42 -23.04 -25.42
CA LEU A 43 -20.21 -22.18 -26.30
C LEU A 43 -19.65 -22.22 -27.72
N ASN A 44 -20.52 -22.15 -28.74
CA ASN A 44 -20.07 -22.05 -30.12
C ASN A 44 -19.32 -20.71 -30.33
N ALA A 45 -18.04 -20.78 -30.72
CA ALA A 45 -17.17 -19.63 -30.91
C ALA A 45 -17.70 -18.62 -31.94
N THR A 46 -18.44 -19.07 -32.97
CA THR A 46 -19.05 -18.18 -33.96
C THR A 46 -20.18 -17.35 -33.36
N VAL A 47 -20.88 -17.87 -32.36
CA VAL A 47 -22.08 -17.24 -31.77
C VAL A 47 -21.75 -16.45 -30.51
N ALA A 48 -20.68 -16.81 -29.81
CA ALA A 48 -20.26 -16.20 -28.56
C ALA A 48 -20.16 -14.65 -28.58
N PRO A 49 -19.56 -14.01 -29.60
CA PRO A 49 -19.50 -12.54 -29.67
C PRO A 49 -20.89 -11.89 -29.74
N TYR A 50 -21.83 -12.52 -30.48
CA TYR A 50 -23.19 -12.02 -30.60
C TYR A 50 -23.96 -12.13 -29.29
N LEU A 51 -23.71 -13.17 -28.48
CA LEU A 51 -24.32 -13.28 -27.15
C LEU A 51 -23.76 -12.24 -26.17
N VAL A 52 -22.46 -11.94 -26.23
CA VAL A 52 -21.85 -10.86 -25.44
C VAL A 52 -22.47 -9.51 -25.80
N GLN A 53 -22.72 -9.27 -27.10
CA GLN A 53 -23.41 -8.07 -27.56
C GLN A 53 -24.88 -8.04 -27.13
N GLU A 54 -25.62 -9.15 -27.29
CA GLU A 54 -27.03 -9.28 -26.89
C GLU A 54 -27.22 -8.98 -25.40
N TYR A 55 -26.32 -9.46 -24.54
CA TYR A 55 -26.36 -9.22 -23.10
C TYR A 55 -25.69 -7.90 -22.66
N GLY A 56 -25.10 -7.13 -23.59
CA GLY A 56 -24.43 -5.87 -23.29
C GLY A 56 -23.23 -6.02 -22.36
N LEU A 57 -22.48 -7.13 -22.48
CA LEU A 57 -21.36 -7.47 -21.59
C LEU A 57 -19.99 -7.02 -22.10
N GLY A 58 -19.96 -6.37 -23.27
CA GLY A 58 -18.72 -5.83 -23.86
C GLY A 58 -17.86 -5.01 -22.90
N PRO A 59 -18.42 -4.08 -22.10
CA PRO A 59 -17.65 -3.26 -21.15
C PRO A 59 -16.86 -4.05 -20.09
N ILE A 60 -17.28 -5.27 -19.76
CA ILE A 60 -16.66 -6.06 -18.69
C ILE A 60 -15.90 -7.28 -19.23
N ALA A 61 -15.81 -7.44 -20.55
CA ALA A 61 -15.25 -8.63 -21.18
C ALA A 61 -13.78 -8.88 -20.79
N ASP A 62 -12.98 -7.82 -20.66
CA ASP A 62 -11.55 -7.88 -20.35
C ASP A 62 -11.23 -8.40 -18.94
N PHE A 63 -12.23 -8.50 -18.05
CA PHE A 63 -12.05 -9.00 -16.69
C PHE A 63 -12.21 -10.52 -16.55
N PHE A 64 -12.56 -11.22 -17.64
CA PHE A 64 -12.82 -12.66 -17.64
C PHE A 64 -11.90 -13.37 -18.62
N ALA A 65 -11.43 -14.57 -18.23
CA ALA A 65 -10.59 -15.39 -19.09
C ALA A 65 -11.38 -16.15 -20.17
N THR A 66 -12.65 -16.50 -19.86
CA THR A 66 -13.53 -17.26 -20.77
C THR A 66 -14.84 -16.51 -21.00
N VAL A 67 -15.44 -16.73 -22.18
CA VAL A 67 -16.72 -16.09 -22.54
C VAL A 67 -17.87 -16.70 -21.74
N GLU A 68 -17.76 -17.98 -21.37
CA GLU A 68 -18.70 -18.68 -20.51
C GLU A 68 -18.79 -18.03 -19.13
N ASP A 69 -17.64 -17.79 -18.48
CA ASP A 69 -17.60 -17.12 -17.17
C ASP A 69 -18.15 -15.69 -17.25
N LEU A 70 -17.81 -14.97 -18.33
CA LEU A 70 -18.34 -13.64 -18.62
C LEU A 70 -19.87 -13.66 -18.71
N ILE A 71 -20.46 -14.61 -19.44
CA ILE A 71 -21.90 -14.71 -19.62
C ILE A 71 -22.59 -15.09 -18.31
N ASP A 72 -22.04 -16.07 -17.57
CA ASP A 72 -22.66 -16.57 -16.35
C ASP A 72 -22.62 -15.52 -15.23
N ALA A 73 -21.47 -14.87 -15.01
CA ALA A 73 -21.34 -13.80 -14.02
C ALA A 73 -21.98 -12.49 -14.49
N GLY A 74 -21.76 -12.09 -15.73
CA GLY A 74 -22.21 -10.83 -16.30
C GLY A 74 -23.73 -10.72 -16.38
N ARG A 75 -24.45 -11.80 -16.74
CA ARG A 75 -25.92 -11.79 -16.75
C ARG A 75 -26.52 -11.62 -15.36
N ALA A 76 -25.93 -12.26 -14.35
CA ALA A 76 -26.37 -12.11 -12.98
C ALA A 76 -26.12 -10.67 -12.50
N TRP A 77 -24.94 -10.12 -12.79
CA TRP A 77 -24.56 -8.75 -12.46
C TRP A 77 -25.45 -7.69 -13.12
N GLN A 78 -25.77 -7.82 -14.42
CA GLN A 78 -26.67 -6.88 -15.12
C GLN A 78 -28.05 -6.76 -14.46
N ARG A 79 -28.57 -7.85 -13.88
CA ARG A 79 -29.88 -7.85 -13.19
C ARG A 79 -29.86 -7.11 -11.86
N ILE A 80 -28.70 -7.01 -11.21
CA ILE A 80 -28.54 -6.39 -9.89
C ILE A 80 -27.80 -5.05 -9.96
N ARG A 81 -27.47 -4.57 -11.17
CA ARG A 81 -26.76 -3.31 -11.40
C ARG A 81 -27.48 -2.14 -10.73
N GLY A 82 -26.71 -1.22 -10.14
CA GLY A 82 -27.25 -0.14 -9.31
C GLY A 82 -27.54 -0.54 -7.86
N THR A 83 -27.16 -1.75 -7.43
CA THR A 83 -27.18 -2.15 -6.02
C THR A 83 -25.76 -2.22 -5.45
N PRO A 84 -25.59 -2.05 -4.12
CA PRO A 84 -24.29 -2.27 -3.46
C PRO A 84 -23.69 -3.64 -3.77
N LYS A 85 -24.54 -4.66 -3.97
CA LYS A 85 -24.10 -6.01 -4.33
C LYS A 85 -23.42 -6.06 -5.69
N ALA A 86 -23.89 -5.29 -6.68
CA ALA A 86 -23.25 -5.24 -8.00
C ALA A 86 -21.81 -4.71 -7.92
N VAL A 87 -21.59 -3.64 -7.13
CA VAL A 87 -20.25 -3.09 -6.90
C VAL A 87 -19.34 -4.13 -6.24
N LEU A 88 -19.82 -4.80 -5.19
CA LEU A 88 -19.05 -5.83 -4.49
C LEU A 88 -18.74 -7.04 -5.37
N ASP A 89 -19.71 -7.52 -6.15
CA ASP A 89 -19.51 -8.65 -7.06
C ASP A 89 -18.52 -8.28 -8.18
N ALA A 90 -18.58 -7.06 -8.72
CA ALA A 90 -17.64 -6.58 -9.73
C ALA A 90 -16.21 -6.44 -9.19
N LEU A 91 -16.04 -5.89 -7.98
CA LEU A 91 -14.72 -5.78 -7.34
C LEU A 91 -14.06 -7.14 -7.07
N ARG A 92 -14.86 -8.20 -6.89
CA ARG A 92 -14.32 -9.56 -6.74
C ARG A 92 -13.68 -10.11 -8.01
N TRP A 93 -14.07 -9.63 -9.19
CA TRP A 93 -13.43 -10.04 -10.47
C TRP A 93 -11.97 -9.59 -10.55
N ILE A 94 -11.64 -8.47 -9.90
CA ILE A 94 -10.27 -7.96 -9.76
C ILE A 94 -9.68 -8.29 -8.37
N ALA A 95 -10.12 -9.41 -7.79
CA ALA A 95 -9.64 -10.02 -6.55
C ALA A 95 -9.86 -9.21 -5.24
N TYR A 96 -10.67 -8.14 -5.23
CA TYR A 96 -11.02 -7.46 -3.98
C TYR A 96 -12.17 -8.19 -3.25
N TYR A 97 -11.84 -9.24 -2.50
CA TYR A 97 -12.84 -10.05 -1.78
C TYR A 97 -13.35 -9.41 -0.48
N GLY A 98 -12.54 -8.56 0.14
CA GLY A 98 -12.81 -7.91 1.42
C GLY A 98 -13.47 -6.54 1.33
N ALA A 99 -13.93 -6.13 0.15
CA ALA A 99 -14.49 -4.80 -0.07
C ALA A 99 -15.76 -4.58 0.76
N ARG A 100 -15.90 -3.38 1.35
CA ARG A 100 -17.11 -2.96 2.08
C ARG A 100 -17.48 -1.54 1.67
N LEU A 101 -18.76 -1.34 1.31
CA LEU A 101 -19.28 0.00 1.02
C LEU A 101 -19.65 0.71 2.31
N GLU A 102 -19.34 1.99 2.36
CA GLU A 102 -19.79 2.89 3.42
C GLU A 102 -20.42 4.13 2.81
N ASP A 103 -21.68 4.36 3.18
CA ASP A 103 -22.38 5.58 2.83
C ASP A 103 -21.79 6.78 3.58
N GLN A 104 -21.85 7.94 2.94
CA GLN A 104 -21.51 9.18 3.63
C GLN A 104 -22.44 9.49 4.80
N VAL A 105 -21.91 10.26 5.76
CA VAL A 105 -22.66 10.68 6.94
C VAL A 105 -23.88 11.50 6.54
N LYS A 106 -25.06 11.07 7.01
CA LYS A 106 -26.32 11.80 6.87
C LYS A 106 -26.16 13.24 7.41
N GLY A 107 -26.47 14.23 6.57
CA GLY A 107 -26.36 15.65 6.91
C GLY A 107 -25.21 16.39 6.21
N ARG A 108 -24.34 15.71 5.45
CA ARG A 108 -23.41 16.37 4.53
C ARG A 108 -24.14 16.87 3.28
N ARG A 109 -23.69 18.00 2.73
CA ARG A 109 -24.19 18.52 1.43
C ARG A 109 -24.02 17.49 0.30
N ARG A 110 -22.95 16.71 0.33
CA ARG A 110 -22.64 15.64 -0.63
C ARG A 110 -23.03 14.26 -0.08
N TRP A 111 -24.31 14.10 0.23
CA TRP A 111 -24.87 12.88 0.80
C TRP A 111 -24.92 11.70 -0.19
N HIS A 112 -24.85 11.97 -1.49
CA HIS A 112 -24.86 10.96 -2.56
C HIS A 112 -23.53 10.21 -2.69
N LEU A 113 -22.45 10.74 -2.13
CA LEU A 113 -21.14 10.13 -2.23
C LEU A 113 -21.02 8.92 -1.31
N TYR A 114 -20.29 7.91 -1.75
CA TYR A 114 -19.96 6.75 -0.92
C TYR A 114 -18.50 6.35 -1.10
N GLN A 115 -17.97 5.67 -0.09
CA GLN A 115 -16.57 5.21 -0.07
C GLN A 115 -16.52 3.69 0.05
N ILE A 116 -15.40 3.13 -0.37
CA ILE A 116 -15.16 1.68 -0.34
C ILE A 116 -13.93 1.41 0.53
N ALA A 117 -14.11 0.64 1.59
CA ALA A 117 -13.01 0.00 2.28
C ALA A 117 -12.57 -1.19 1.42
N MET A 118 -11.40 -1.10 0.77
CA MET A 118 -10.97 -2.10 -0.23
C MET A 118 -10.61 -3.45 0.40
N GLY A 119 -10.31 -3.48 1.71
CA GLY A 119 -9.99 -4.69 2.46
C GLY A 119 -8.57 -5.20 2.26
N GLU A 120 -7.87 -4.74 1.24
CA GLU A 120 -6.47 -5.08 0.95
C GLU A 120 -5.75 -3.99 0.15
N LEU A 121 -4.45 -4.16 -0.04
CA LEU A 121 -3.60 -3.30 -0.86
C LEU A 121 -3.71 -3.68 -2.35
N PRO A 122 -3.52 -2.71 -3.27
CA PRO A 122 -3.68 -2.94 -4.70
C PRO A 122 -2.64 -3.89 -5.35
N GLY A 123 -1.51 -4.17 -4.71
CA GLY A 123 -0.47 -5.06 -5.25
C GLY A 123 0.42 -4.38 -6.30
N ASP A 124 1.21 -5.17 -7.03
CA ASP A 124 2.28 -4.68 -7.92
C ASP A 124 1.76 -3.84 -9.11
N ASP A 125 0.63 -4.23 -9.71
CA ASP A 125 -0.05 -3.50 -10.79
C ASP A 125 -0.99 -2.41 -10.26
N GLU A 126 -0.53 -1.63 -9.28
CA GLU A 126 -1.34 -0.69 -8.51
C GLU A 126 -2.22 0.20 -9.39
N VAL A 127 -1.61 0.86 -10.37
CA VAL A 127 -2.27 1.88 -11.19
C VAL A 127 -3.43 1.27 -11.99
N GLN A 128 -3.16 0.16 -12.68
CA GLN A 128 -4.16 -0.51 -13.51
C GLN A 128 -5.27 -1.11 -12.65
N ARG A 129 -4.92 -1.76 -11.53
CA ARG A 129 -5.92 -2.37 -10.65
C ARG A 129 -6.86 -1.33 -10.03
N LEU A 130 -6.34 -0.18 -9.62
CA LEU A 130 -7.16 0.90 -9.09
C LEU A 130 -8.00 1.59 -10.17
N TYR A 131 -7.48 1.71 -11.40
CA TYR A 131 -8.28 2.19 -12.53
C TYR A 131 -9.45 1.24 -12.84
N ASN A 132 -9.17 -0.06 -12.87
CA ASN A 132 -10.19 -1.10 -13.06
C ASN A 132 -11.23 -1.10 -11.93
N ALA A 133 -10.79 -0.91 -10.68
CA ALA A 133 -11.69 -0.82 -9.54
C ALA A 133 -12.65 0.37 -9.66
N TRP A 134 -12.14 1.55 -10.06
CA TRP A 134 -12.99 2.70 -10.34
C TRP A 134 -13.95 2.41 -11.50
N TYR A 135 -13.44 1.91 -12.62
CA TYR A 135 -14.25 1.64 -13.81
C TYR A 135 -15.41 0.67 -13.53
N LEU A 136 -15.14 -0.42 -12.81
CA LEU A 136 -16.15 -1.41 -12.42
C LEU A 136 -17.16 -0.85 -11.41
N ALA A 137 -16.72 -0.01 -10.47
CA ALA A 137 -17.60 0.66 -9.53
C ALA A 137 -18.51 1.66 -10.24
N ASP A 138 -17.96 2.53 -11.10
CA ASP A 138 -18.70 3.52 -11.89
C ASP A 138 -19.74 2.85 -12.80
N LEU A 139 -19.37 1.73 -13.44
CA LEU A 139 -20.31 0.95 -14.22
C LEU A 139 -21.42 0.36 -13.33
N SER A 140 -21.12 -0.02 -12.10
CA SER A 140 -22.08 -0.66 -11.18
C SER A 140 -22.93 0.33 -10.37
N ASP A 141 -22.58 1.61 -10.38
CA ASP A 141 -23.15 2.63 -9.50
C ASP A 141 -24.64 2.87 -9.75
N PRO A 142 -25.43 3.12 -8.68
CA PRO A 142 -26.79 3.64 -8.86
C PRO A 142 -26.72 5.08 -9.35
N ALA A 143 -27.65 5.48 -10.22
CA ALA A 143 -27.70 6.84 -10.79
C ALA A 143 -27.72 7.99 -9.76
N ARG A 144 -28.06 7.72 -8.49
CA ARG A 144 -28.12 8.73 -7.42
C ARG A 144 -26.85 8.85 -6.59
N SER A 145 -25.93 7.90 -6.67
CA SER A 145 -24.74 7.85 -5.82
C SER A 145 -23.48 7.73 -6.65
N GLU A 146 -22.37 8.18 -6.09
CA GLU A 146 -21.09 8.24 -6.82
C GLU A 146 -19.97 7.77 -5.88
N PHE A 147 -19.16 6.85 -6.39
CA PHE A 147 -17.93 6.42 -5.75
C PHE A 147 -16.89 7.53 -5.79
N TYR A 148 -16.44 8.02 -4.63
CA TYR A 148 -15.46 9.11 -4.59
C TYR A 148 -14.13 8.76 -3.91
N ARG A 149 -14.08 7.67 -3.13
CA ARG A 149 -12.87 7.31 -2.37
C ARG A 149 -12.79 5.83 -2.00
N GLY A 150 -11.67 5.20 -2.37
CA GLY A 150 -11.28 3.89 -1.85
C GLY A 150 -10.17 4.00 -0.79
N TYR A 151 -10.26 3.22 0.28
CA TYR A 151 -9.24 3.24 1.33
C TYR A 151 -8.93 1.85 1.91
N PHE A 152 -7.74 1.72 2.47
CA PHE A 152 -7.32 0.56 3.27
C PHE A 152 -6.18 0.98 4.20
N GLY A 153 -6.25 0.64 5.49
CA GLY A 153 -5.21 0.94 6.48
C GLY A 153 -5.02 2.42 6.87
N TYR A 154 -5.24 3.36 5.94
CA TYR A 154 -5.18 4.81 6.21
C TYR A 154 -6.50 5.50 5.88
N ASP A 155 -7.33 5.70 6.91
CA ASP A 155 -8.62 6.36 6.80
C ASP A 155 -8.70 7.63 7.65
N VAL A 156 -8.29 8.77 7.09
CA VAL A 156 -8.52 10.07 7.72
C VAL A 156 -9.66 10.77 7.00
N ARG A 157 -10.79 10.93 7.69
CA ARG A 157 -12.01 11.50 7.12
C ARG A 157 -12.08 13.02 7.28
N GLY A 158 -12.98 13.63 6.52
CA GLY A 158 -13.27 15.04 6.66
C GLY A 158 -13.95 15.39 7.98
N LEU A 159 -13.47 16.46 8.62
CA LEU A 159 -13.90 16.96 9.92
C LEU A 159 -15.41 17.17 9.94
N ALA A 160 -16.08 16.43 10.81
CA ALA A 160 -17.50 16.63 11.14
C ALA A 160 -17.60 17.47 12.41
N TRP A 161 -18.25 18.64 12.29
CA TRP A 161 -18.41 19.57 13.42
C TRP A 161 -19.05 18.87 14.61
N SER A 162 -18.45 19.05 15.79
CA SER A 162 -18.89 18.44 17.06
C SER A 162 -18.93 16.91 17.10
N ARG A 163 -18.41 16.19 16.09
CA ARG A 163 -18.42 14.71 16.03
C ARG A 163 -17.04 14.08 15.88
N GLN A 164 -16.01 14.89 15.68
CA GLN A 164 -14.63 14.43 15.51
C GLN A 164 -13.64 15.31 16.26
N ARG A 165 -12.51 14.72 16.63
CA ARG A 165 -11.39 15.43 17.26
C ARG A 165 -10.58 16.20 16.22
N TRP A 166 -10.27 17.43 16.55
CA TRP A 166 -9.33 18.25 15.80
C TRP A 166 -7.93 17.63 15.92
N GLY A 167 -7.43 17.05 14.83
CA GLY A 167 -6.18 16.27 14.79
C GLY A 167 -6.33 14.89 14.16
N GLU A 168 -7.53 14.32 14.20
CA GLU A 168 -7.85 13.00 13.60
C GLU A 168 -8.70 13.13 12.32
N ALA A 169 -8.95 14.36 11.87
CA ALA A 169 -9.76 14.65 10.71
C ALA A 169 -9.18 15.80 9.89
N LEU A 170 -9.47 15.79 8.59
CA LEU A 170 -9.02 16.81 7.65
C LEU A 170 -10.10 17.88 7.45
N TRP A 171 -9.71 19.15 7.37
CA TRP A 171 -10.67 20.21 7.13
C TRP A 171 -11.21 20.15 5.69
N GLY A 172 -12.52 19.93 5.54
CA GLY A 172 -13.21 20.03 4.25
C GLY A 172 -13.01 18.87 3.27
N ASP A 173 -12.16 17.89 3.58
CA ASP A 173 -11.81 16.81 2.65
C ASP A 173 -11.42 15.52 3.37
N SER A 174 -11.30 14.39 2.67
CA SER A 174 -10.77 13.13 3.19
C SER A 174 -9.40 12.81 2.58
N SER A 175 -8.63 11.96 3.27
CA SER A 175 -7.28 11.60 2.83
C SER A 175 -7.28 10.81 1.53
N GLY A 176 -6.17 10.87 0.81
CA GLY A 176 -5.94 10.11 -0.41
C GLY A 176 -5.36 10.97 -1.51
N THR A 177 -4.92 10.31 -2.56
CA THR A 177 -4.42 10.94 -3.78
C THR A 177 -5.23 10.46 -4.98
N ARG A 178 -5.27 11.25 -6.05
CA ARG A 178 -5.86 10.86 -7.33
C ARG A 178 -4.77 10.37 -8.25
N ILE A 179 -5.05 9.30 -8.98
CA ILE A 179 -4.19 8.81 -10.05
C ILE A 179 -4.68 9.48 -11.34
N ASP A 180 -3.78 10.15 -12.05
CA ASP A 180 -3.91 10.56 -13.47
C ASP A 180 -5.29 11.10 -13.87
N GLY A 181 -5.79 12.09 -13.12
CA GLY A 181 -7.04 12.77 -13.44
C GLY A 181 -8.32 12.02 -13.07
N ASN A 182 -8.24 10.80 -12.52
CA ASN A 182 -9.38 10.03 -12.05
C ASN A 182 -10.14 10.79 -10.94
N PRO A 183 -11.49 10.86 -10.97
CA PRO A 183 -12.28 11.53 -9.94
C PRO A 183 -12.11 10.93 -8.54
N VAL A 184 -11.82 9.63 -8.44
CA VAL A 184 -11.71 8.86 -7.19
C VAL A 184 -10.39 9.08 -6.49
N LYS A 185 -10.46 9.23 -5.17
CA LYS A 185 -9.30 9.26 -4.28
C LYS A 185 -8.95 7.89 -3.74
N TRP A 186 -7.66 7.58 -3.73
CA TRP A 186 -7.12 6.36 -3.16
C TRP A 186 -6.29 6.67 -1.92
N SER A 187 -6.63 6.03 -0.80
CA SER A 187 -6.03 6.27 0.50
C SER A 187 -5.62 4.95 1.13
N HIS A 188 -4.46 4.45 0.72
CA HIS A 188 -3.92 3.22 1.27
C HIS A 188 -2.86 3.54 2.34
N GLY A 189 -2.74 2.64 3.32
CA GLY A 189 -1.81 2.74 4.43
C GLY A 189 -1.29 1.38 4.81
N ARG A 190 0.01 1.32 5.09
CA ARG A 190 0.66 0.12 5.59
C ARG A 190 1.63 0.51 6.70
N SER A 191 1.74 -0.37 7.71
CA SER A 191 2.60 -0.16 8.87
C SER A 191 3.71 -1.21 8.89
N HIS A 192 4.91 -0.77 9.22
CA HIS A 192 6.11 -1.60 9.33
C HIS A 192 6.79 -1.36 10.67
N SER A 193 7.29 -2.44 11.27
CA SER A 193 8.18 -2.38 12.42
C SER A 193 9.52 -2.96 12.01
N VAL A 194 10.60 -2.22 12.21
CA VAL A 194 11.97 -2.61 11.85
C VAL A 194 12.85 -2.43 13.06
N ALA A 195 13.61 -3.46 13.42
CA ALA A 195 14.64 -3.37 14.44
C ALA A 195 16.01 -3.26 13.75
N ILE A 196 16.83 -2.33 14.23
CA ILE A 196 18.21 -2.15 13.80
C ILE A 196 19.06 -2.33 15.04
N GLU A 197 19.85 -3.40 15.04
CA GLU A 197 20.90 -3.63 16.04
C GLU A 197 22.23 -3.28 15.39
N ASP A 198 22.96 -2.35 16.00
CA ASP A 198 24.26 -1.93 15.50
C ASP A 198 25.23 -1.66 16.65
N THR A 199 26.53 -1.72 16.34
CA THR A 199 27.57 -1.31 17.28
C THR A 199 28.20 -0.05 16.71
N PHE A 200 27.93 1.09 17.35
CA PHE A 200 28.38 2.38 16.88
C PHE A 200 29.51 2.90 17.77
N TYR A 201 30.68 3.11 17.17
CA TYR A 201 31.90 3.49 17.88
C TYR A 201 32.27 4.96 17.67
N GLU A 202 31.82 5.56 16.57
CA GLU A 202 32.27 6.88 16.10
C GLU A 202 31.41 8.02 16.69
N TRP A 203 31.15 7.98 18.00
CA TRP A 203 30.38 9.02 18.70
C TRP A 203 31.00 10.42 18.56
N GLU A 204 32.29 10.48 18.23
CA GLU A 204 33.03 11.71 17.97
C GLU A 204 32.49 12.49 16.77
N LEU A 205 31.88 11.82 15.79
CA LEU A 205 31.29 12.46 14.61
C LEU A 205 30.12 13.40 14.96
N PHE A 206 29.52 13.22 16.14
CA PHE A 206 28.48 14.12 16.65
C PHE A 206 29.05 15.37 17.33
N GLY A 207 30.37 15.45 17.53
CA GLY A 207 31.04 16.57 18.21
C GLY A 207 30.82 16.59 19.72
N TRP A 208 30.52 15.44 20.34
CA TRP A 208 30.16 15.34 21.76
C TRP A 208 31.33 14.96 22.69
N ASN A 209 32.57 14.91 22.17
CA ASN A 209 33.73 14.40 22.91
C ASN A 209 33.96 15.11 24.24
N ASP A 210 33.93 16.44 24.25
CA ASP A 210 34.14 17.25 25.47
C ASP A 210 33.03 17.06 26.50
N LEU A 211 31.85 16.68 26.04
CA LEU A 211 30.64 16.50 26.86
C LEU A 211 30.59 15.08 27.45
N LEU A 212 31.03 14.08 26.68
CA LEU A 212 31.10 12.68 27.11
C LEU A 212 32.35 12.38 27.95
N SER A 213 33.48 13.05 27.72
CA SER A 213 34.71 12.88 28.51
C SER A 213 34.52 13.25 29.99
N ALA A 214 33.68 14.24 30.27
CA ALA A 214 33.34 14.65 31.64
C ALA A 214 32.81 13.49 32.50
N PHE A 215 32.06 12.54 31.92
CA PHE A 215 31.58 11.35 32.65
C PHE A 215 32.68 10.35 32.98
N GLY A 216 33.67 10.20 32.09
CA GLY A 216 34.80 9.29 32.30
C GLY A 216 35.68 9.69 33.50
N ASP A 217 35.72 11.00 33.79
CA ASP A 217 36.49 11.57 34.90
C ASP A 217 35.67 11.76 36.19
N GLY A 218 34.44 11.23 36.26
CA GLY A 218 33.54 11.41 37.40
C GLY A 218 32.98 12.83 37.54
N GLY A 219 33.13 13.64 36.50
CA GLY A 219 32.59 15.00 36.38
C GLY A 219 31.18 15.03 35.78
N TRP A 220 30.53 16.17 35.92
CA TRP A 220 29.24 16.43 35.29
C TRP A 220 29.44 17.21 33.99
N PRO A 221 28.78 16.84 32.88
CA PRO A 221 28.87 17.59 31.63
C PRO A 221 28.31 19.01 31.78
N GLY A 222 28.93 19.95 31.06
CA GLY A 222 28.52 21.35 30.98
C GLY A 222 27.26 21.59 30.15
N ILE A 223 26.15 20.92 30.49
CA ILE A 223 24.84 21.12 29.85
C ILE A 223 23.94 22.02 30.68
N ALA A 224 22.99 22.67 30.01
CA ALA A 224 21.90 23.34 30.69
C ALA A 224 20.95 22.30 31.30
N TRP A 225 21.25 21.87 32.53
CA TRP A 225 20.46 20.86 33.28
C TRP A 225 18.98 21.24 33.46
N SER A 226 18.63 22.51 33.32
CA SER A 226 17.24 22.97 33.28
C SER A 226 16.45 22.48 32.06
N GLN A 227 17.13 22.02 30.99
CA GLN A 227 16.53 21.47 29.77
C GLN A 227 16.68 19.95 29.68
N ALA A 228 17.45 19.32 30.57
CA ALA A 228 17.59 17.88 30.63
C ALA A 228 16.29 17.25 31.14
N THR A 229 15.73 16.33 30.35
CA THR A 229 14.50 15.59 30.69
C THR A 229 14.84 14.20 31.25
N ILE A 230 16.07 14.02 31.73
CA ILE A 230 16.60 12.76 32.24
C ILE A 230 16.28 12.68 33.74
N PRO A 231 15.74 11.56 34.26
CA PRO A 231 15.57 11.38 35.69
C PRO A 231 16.94 11.39 36.40
N TRP A 232 17.02 12.04 37.57
CA TRP A 232 18.28 12.23 38.28
C TRP A 232 19.00 10.92 38.63
N SER A 233 18.25 9.84 38.85
CA SER A 233 18.78 8.49 39.08
C SER A 233 19.57 7.93 37.90
N ALA A 234 19.26 8.36 36.68
CA ALA A 234 19.93 7.93 35.44
C ALA A 234 20.88 8.99 34.87
N ALA A 235 20.96 10.18 35.48
CA ALA A 235 21.77 11.29 35.01
C ALA A 235 23.29 11.03 35.06
N GLY A 236 23.72 10.05 35.88
CA GLY A 236 25.12 9.60 35.96
C GLY A 236 25.51 8.54 34.92
N SER A 237 24.55 8.00 34.16
CA SER A 237 24.84 6.98 33.14
C SER A 237 25.18 7.62 31.79
N SER A 238 26.32 7.24 31.22
CA SER A 238 26.74 7.69 29.89
C SER A 238 25.79 7.18 28.79
N THR A 239 25.15 6.03 28.96
CA THR A 239 24.22 5.43 27.99
C THR A 239 22.92 6.24 27.90
N THR A 240 22.36 6.60 29.05
CA THR A 240 21.15 7.45 29.12
C THR A 240 21.40 8.85 28.56
N MET A 241 22.58 9.42 28.81
CA MET A 241 22.96 10.72 28.23
C MET A 241 23.11 10.64 26.70
N LYS A 242 23.74 9.59 26.16
CA LYS A 242 23.83 9.36 24.71
C LYS A 242 22.44 9.23 24.07
N ALA A 243 21.54 8.47 24.70
CA ALA A 243 20.16 8.36 24.25
C ALA A 243 19.47 9.73 24.19
N TRP A 244 19.62 10.55 25.24
CA TRP A 244 19.04 11.90 25.30
C TRP A 244 19.63 12.85 24.25
N LEU A 245 20.94 12.82 24.02
CA LEU A 245 21.59 13.64 22.99
C LEU A 245 21.13 13.25 21.58
N LEU A 246 20.96 11.95 21.30
CA LEU A 246 20.40 11.47 20.03
C LEU A 246 18.96 11.96 19.82
N LEU A 247 18.15 12.06 20.88
CA LEU A 247 16.78 12.59 20.80
C LEU A 247 16.72 14.08 20.46
N GLN A 248 17.77 14.84 20.74
CA GLN A 248 17.83 16.27 20.37
C GLN A 248 18.23 16.48 18.92
N GLN A 249 18.90 15.51 18.31
CA GLN A 249 19.33 15.59 16.93
C GLN A 249 18.17 15.41 15.96
N THR A 250 18.27 16.09 14.82
CA THR A 250 17.32 15.85 13.72
C THR A 250 17.65 14.53 13.05
N ALA A 251 16.73 13.58 13.15
CA ALA A 251 16.86 12.25 12.57
C ALA A 251 16.04 12.13 11.28
N PHE A 252 16.64 11.46 10.30
CA PHE A 252 16.04 11.09 9.03
C PHE A 252 16.22 9.59 8.80
N ILE A 253 15.24 8.96 8.17
CA ILE A 253 15.33 7.57 7.73
C ILE A 253 15.66 7.58 6.25
N ALA A 254 16.79 6.99 5.88
CA ALA A 254 17.25 6.85 4.51
C ALA A 254 16.81 5.50 3.93
N PHE A 255 16.36 5.53 2.68
CA PHE A 255 15.98 4.34 1.92
C PHE A 255 16.97 4.11 0.80
N TYR A 256 17.47 2.89 0.65
CA TYR A 256 18.43 2.53 -0.40
C TYR A 256 17.89 1.46 -1.34
N THR A 257 18.30 1.54 -2.61
CA THR A 257 18.12 0.48 -3.60
C THR A 257 19.10 -0.68 -3.34
N ALA A 258 18.93 -1.79 -4.05
CA ALA A 258 19.89 -2.91 -4.02
C ALA A 258 21.30 -2.51 -4.48
N GLY A 259 21.40 -1.51 -5.37
CA GLY A 259 22.67 -0.95 -5.85
C GLY A 259 23.37 -0.01 -4.86
N GLY A 260 22.71 0.32 -3.74
CA GLY A 260 23.24 1.26 -2.74
C GLY A 260 22.88 2.73 -3.01
N ASP A 261 22.11 3.03 -4.06
CA ASP A 261 21.64 4.39 -4.34
C ASP A 261 20.53 4.80 -3.38
N VAL A 262 20.55 6.06 -2.95
CA VAL A 262 19.53 6.62 -2.08
C VAL A 262 18.25 6.90 -2.87
N ILE A 263 17.12 6.38 -2.40
CA ILE A 263 15.78 6.63 -2.93
C ILE A 263 15.24 7.97 -2.43
N GLY A 264 15.47 8.25 -1.14
CA GLY A 264 15.16 9.51 -0.48
C GLY A 264 15.25 9.39 1.04
N TYR A 265 15.09 10.52 1.72
CA TYR A 265 15.16 10.63 3.18
C TYR A 265 13.81 11.06 3.74
N ALA A 266 13.29 10.32 4.70
CA ALA A 266 12.04 10.65 5.37
C ALA A 266 12.31 11.18 6.77
N ARG A 267 11.77 12.36 7.06
CA ARG A 267 11.93 13.00 8.37
C ARG A 267 11.08 12.32 9.43
N VAL A 268 11.63 12.18 10.64
CA VAL A 268 10.90 11.70 11.82
C VAL A 268 9.83 12.70 12.24
N ILE A 269 8.59 12.22 12.41
CA ILE A 269 7.40 13.08 12.62
C ILE A 269 6.99 13.12 14.10
N MET A 270 7.23 12.03 14.83
CA MET A 270 6.92 11.93 16.25
C MET A 270 8.21 12.05 17.05
N ALA A 271 8.15 12.68 18.23
CA ALA A 271 9.30 12.71 19.13
C ALA A 271 9.81 11.28 19.32
N ALA A 272 11.10 11.07 19.06
CA ALA A 272 11.70 9.77 19.25
C ALA A 272 11.56 9.37 20.72
N GLU A 273 11.27 8.10 20.95
CA GLU A 273 10.96 7.60 22.28
C GLU A 273 12.20 6.89 22.82
N ASN A 274 12.70 7.34 23.98
CA ASN A 274 13.76 6.62 24.66
C ASN A 274 13.17 5.33 25.25
N GLN A 275 13.67 4.19 24.80
CA GLN A 275 13.31 2.86 25.33
C GLN A 275 14.50 2.19 26.00
N THR A 276 15.55 2.96 26.33
CA THR A 276 16.70 2.48 27.08
C THR A 276 16.27 2.14 28.50
N ASP A 277 16.42 0.88 28.88
CA ASP A 277 16.26 0.46 30.27
C ASP A 277 17.45 0.99 31.10
N ALA A 278 17.16 1.48 32.30
CA ALA A 278 18.16 2.14 33.14
C ALA A 278 19.28 1.19 33.63
N ASP A 279 19.03 -0.12 33.59
CA ASP A 279 19.95 -1.18 34.01
C ASP A 279 20.66 -1.86 32.82
N ASP A 280 20.38 -1.42 31.59
CA ASP A 280 20.98 -1.98 30.38
C ASP A 280 22.09 -1.05 29.84
N ASP A 281 23.17 -1.65 29.37
CA ASP A 281 24.25 -0.91 28.71
C ASP A 281 23.86 -0.53 27.27
N LEU A 282 22.71 -1.00 26.76
CA LEU A 282 22.27 -0.74 25.39
C LEU A 282 21.49 0.58 25.27
N VAL A 283 21.81 1.39 24.25
CA VAL A 283 21.04 2.60 23.91
C VAL A 283 19.91 2.21 22.95
N THR A 284 18.65 2.29 23.40
CA THR A 284 17.50 1.95 22.55
C THR A 284 16.60 3.16 22.31
N VAL A 285 16.39 3.52 21.04
CA VAL A 285 15.55 4.64 20.62
C VAL A 285 14.60 4.23 19.50
N ALA A 286 13.32 4.57 19.64
CA ALA A 286 12.30 4.30 18.63
C ALA A 286 11.93 5.57 17.82
N TYR A 287 12.05 5.48 16.50
CA TYR A 287 11.72 6.52 15.54
C TYR A 287 10.45 6.17 14.78
N LYS A 288 9.50 7.11 14.67
CA LYS A 288 8.29 6.94 13.85
C LYS A 288 8.27 7.92 12.68
N VAL A 289 8.23 7.36 11.48
CA VAL A 289 8.22 8.09 10.21
C VAL A 289 6.97 7.73 9.43
N ARG A 290 6.41 8.71 8.70
CA ARG A 290 5.32 8.47 7.76
C ARG A 290 5.62 9.08 6.40
N THR A 291 5.67 8.27 5.35
CA THR A 291 5.80 8.77 3.98
C THR A 291 4.52 9.49 3.53
N ARG A 292 4.61 10.35 2.52
CA ARG A 292 3.44 10.93 1.83
C ARG A 292 3.11 10.09 0.59
N PHE A 293 1.90 10.25 0.08
CA PHE A 293 1.49 9.65 -1.19
C PHE A 293 2.44 10.09 -2.32
N GLY A 294 2.87 9.13 -3.15
CA GLY A 294 3.77 9.37 -4.29
C GLY A 294 5.26 9.41 -3.94
N ASN A 295 5.64 9.42 -2.67
CA ASN A 295 7.05 9.43 -2.29
C ASN A 295 7.73 8.11 -2.67
N GLY A 296 8.77 8.18 -3.51
CA GLY A 296 9.53 7.00 -3.94
C GLY A 296 8.74 6.02 -4.81
N ALA A 297 7.58 6.42 -5.35
CA ALA A 297 6.69 5.53 -6.08
C ALA A 297 7.41 4.74 -7.20
N GLY A 298 7.19 3.43 -7.24
CA GLY A 298 7.78 2.51 -8.21
C GLY A 298 9.21 2.05 -7.89
N LYS A 299 9.84 2.57 -6.82
CA LYS A 299 11.18 2.15 -6.41
C LYS A 299 11.11 1.06 -5.33
N THR A 300 11.98 0.06 -5.45
CA THR A 300 12.15 -1.01 -4.45
C THR A 300 13.30 -0.68 -3.51
N VAL A 301 12.98 -0.61 -2.22
CA VAL A 301 13.90 -0.50 -1.10
C VAL A 301 14.50 -1.87 -0.82
N ALA A 302 15.81 -1.92 -0.62
CA ALA A 302 16.53 -3.09 -0.16
C ALA A 302 17.14 -2.90 1.23
N LYS A 303 17.47 -1.65 1.62
CA LYS A 303 18.07 -1.33 2.91
C LYS A 303 17.50 -0.04 3.49
N ILE A 304 17.49 0.01 4.82
CA ILE A 304 17.12 1.20 5.60
C ILE A 304 18.27 1.56 6.54
N SER A 305 18.50 2.85 6.73
CA SER A 305 19.33 3.36 7.81
C SER A 305 18.77 4.64 8.43
N ILE A 306 19.32 5.00 9.59
CA ILE A 306 19.02 6.26 10.28
C ILE A 306 20.21 7.21 10.07
N ILE A 307 19.92 8.44 9.69
CA ILE A 307 20.94 9.49 9.51
C ILE A 307 20.57 10.68 10.40
N TYR A 308 21.56 11.17 11.14
CA TYR A 308 21.42 12.33 12.02
C TYR A 308 22.16 13.53 11.47
N GLY A 309 21.66 14.73 11.75
CA GLY A 309 22.40 15.99 11.48
C GLY A 309 22.56 16.28 9.98
N LEU A 310 21.60 15.85 9.18
CA LEU A 310 21.65 15.98 7.72
C LEU A 310 21.38 17.43 7.30
N GLU A 311 22.26 17.98 6.46
CA GLU A 311 22.21 19.38 6.03
C GLU A 311 21.44 19.51 4.71
N LEU A 312 20.55 20.50 4.66
CA LEU A 312 19.70 20.77 3.50
C LEU A 312 20.41 21.68 2.50
N ALA A 313 20.22 21.42 1.22
CA ALA A 313 20.66 22.32 0.16
C ALA A 313 19.88 23.66 0.19
N ASP A 314 20.49 24.72 -0.37
CA ASP A 314 19.91 26.05 -0.42
C ASP A 314 18.55 26.06 -1.14
N GLY A 315 17.55 26.69 -0.51
CA GLY A 315 16.20 26.83 -1.05
C GLY A 315 15.22 25.68 -0.72
N VAL A 316 15.68 24.61 -0.05
CA VAL A 316 14.80 23.54 0.43
C VAL A 316 14.00 24.01 1.64
N LYS A 317 12.71 23.67 1.68
CA LYS A 317 11.83 24.04 2.80
C LYS A 317 12.29 23.32 4.09
N PRO A 318 12.51 24.04 5.21
CA PRO A 318 13.05 23.46 6.46
C PRO A 318 12.22 22.32 7.07
N TYR A 319 10.96 22.15 6.66
CA TYR A 319 10.05 21.12 7.16
C TYR A 319 9.47 20.24 6.04
N LYS A 320 10.21 20.08 4.94
CA LYS A 320 9.85 19.09 3.90
C LYS A 320 9.96 17.69 4.55
N PRO A 321 8.88 16.90 4.60
CA PRO A 321 8.89 15.61 5.29
C PRO A 321 9.62 14.51 4.53
N TRP A 322 9.83 14.72 3.23
CA TRP A 322 10.58 13.83 2.36
C TRP A 322 11.56 14.65 1.54
N LEU A 323 12.82 14.27 1.61
CA LEU A 323 13.92 14.89 0.88
C LEU A 323 14.35 13.94 -0.23
N GLU A 324 14.50 14.49 -1.42
CA GLU A 324 15.13 13.78 -2.53
C GLU A 324 16.66 13.83 -2.36
N PRO A 325 17.42 12.91 -2.96
CA PRO A 325 18.88 12.93 -2.88
C PRO A 325 19.51 14.27 -3.29
N SER A 326 18.87 15.03 -4.19
CA SER A 326 19.32 16.36 -4.61
C SER A 326 19.01 17.49 -3.62
N ASP A 327 18.13 17.26 -2.65
CA ASP A 327 17.76 18.25 -1.63
C ASP A 327 18.78 18.30 -0.47
N VAL A 328 19.80 17.43 -0.49
CA VAL A 328 20.71 17.16 0.61
C VAL A 328 22.15 17.41 0.17
N ILE A 329 22.95 18.00 1.04
CA ILE A 329 24.38 18.16 0.79
C ILE A 329 25.04 16.78 0.86
N ALA A 330 25.70 16.35 -0.22
CA ALA A 330 26.33 15.05 -0.31
C ALA A 330 27.37 14.85 0.82
N GLY A 331 27.27 13.73 1.54
CA GLY A 331 28.16 13.41 2.67
C GLY A 331 27.83 14.16 3.97
N SER A 332 26.74 14.94 4.01
CA SER A 332 26.26 15.52 5.26
C SER A 332 25.48 14.50 6.10
N GLY A 333 25.68 14.57 7.41
CA GLY A 333 25.03 13.71 8.38
C GLY A 333 25.79 12.41 8.70
N VAL A 334 25.46 11.84 9.85
CA VAL A 334 26.09 10.62 10.38
C VAL A 334 25.10 9.46 10.23
N GLU A 335 25.46 8.45 9.43
CA GLU A 335 24.69 7.21 9.27
C GLU A 335 24.93 6.29 10.47
N VAL A 336 23.85 5.86 11.13
CA VAL A 336 23.88 4.96 12.27
C VAL A 336 22.87 3.84 12.03
N GLY A 337 23.35 2.59 12.02
CA GLY A 337 22.49 1.44 11.86
C GLY A 337 22.02 1.25 10.42
N LYS A 338 22.38 0.11 9.82
CA LYS A 338 21.91 -0.27 8.48
C LYS A 338 21.39 -1.71 8.49
N THR A 339 20.14 -1.88 8.07
CA THR A 339 19.52 -3.21 8.00
C THR A 339 18.90 -3.46 6.64
N ASN A 340 18.73 -4.75 6.31
CA ASN A 340 18.05 -5.17 5.11
C ASN A 340 16.53 -5.00 5.30
N PHE A 341 15.88 -4.39 4.33
CA PHE A 341 14.45 -4.17 4.34
C PHE A 341 13.93 -4.14 2.89
N ALA A 342 13.15 -5.16 2.53
CA ALA A 342 12.57 -5.29 1.21
C ALA A 342 11.16 -4.70 1.18
N LEU A 343 10.97 -3.60 0.44
CA LEU A 343 9.66 -2.99 0.24
C LEU A 343 9.61 -2.24 -1.09
N THR A 344 8.50 -2.37 -1.82
CA THR A 344 8.22 -1.53 -2.99
C THR A 344 7.28 -0.40 -2.60
N PHE A 345 7.66 0.84 -2.90
CA PHE A 345 6.80 2.00 -2.66
C PHE A 345 5.75 2.16 -3.76
N PHE A 346 4.53 2.42 -3.31
CA PHE A 346 3.38 2.65 -4.18
C PHE A 346 2.98 4.13 -4.22
N ARG A 347 2.27 4.55 -5.28
CA ARG A 347 1.84 5.94 -5.46
C ARG A 347 0.71 6.32 -4.49
N THR A 348 -0.19 5.39 -4.17
CA THR A 348 -1.38 5.65 -3.34
C THR A 348 -1.28 5.11 -1.92
N VAL A 349 -0.15 4.49 -1.56
CA VAL A 349 0.10 3.94 -0.22
C VAL A 349 0.96 4.91 0.59
N ARG A 350 0.61 5.10 1.85
CA ARG A 350 1.49 5.73 2.84
C ARG A 350 2.06 4.66 3.76
N GLU A 351 3.37 4.71 3.92
CA GLU A 351 4.09 3.83 4.83
C GLU A 351 4.25 4.52 6.17
N LEU A 352 3.81 3.85 7.24
CA LEU A 352 4.13 4.19 8.62
C LEU A 352 5.22 3.24 9.09
N MET A 353 6.40 3.75 9.34
CA MET A 353 7.53 2.95 9.79
C MET A 353 7.87 3.29 11.23
N THR A 354 7.90 2.28 12.08
CA THR A 354 8.48 2.35 13.42
C THR A 354 9.82 1.64 13.35
N VAL A 355 10.90 2.40 13.52
CA VAL A 355 12.27 1.88 13.50
C VAL A 355 12.82 1.97 14.91
N THR A 356 13.11 0.82 15.51
CA THR A 356 13.78 0.73 16.81
C THR A 356 15.26 0.53 16.55
N LEU A 357 16.08 1.48 17.01
CA LEU A 357 17.52 1.42 16.95
C LEU A 357 18.05 1.03 18.32
N THR A 358 18.76 -0.10 18.39
CA THR A 358 19.47 -0.56 19.58
C THR A 358 20.96 -0.52 19.27
N ILE A 359 21.67 0.37 19.97
CA ILE A 359 23.11 0.55 19.84
C ILE A 359 23.79 -0.12 21.02
N ASN A 360 24.68 -1.06 20.75
CA ASN A 360 25.60 -1.58 21.75
C ASN A 360 26.80 -0.62 21.87
N PRO A 361 27.07 -0.02 23.04
CA PRO A 361 28.17 0.91 23.19
C PRO A 361 29.49 0.25 23.58
N ILE A 362 29.63 -1.10 23.54
CA ILE A 362 30.87 -1.82 23.93
C ILE A 362 32.09 -1.05 23.40
N GLN A 363 32.82 -0.40 24.32
CA GLN A 363 34.17 0.06 24.06
C GLN A 363 35.05 -1.18 24.05
N ILE A 364 35.42 -1.70 22.88
CA ILE A 364 36.63 -2.52 22.84
C ILE A 364 37.78 -1.55 23.16
N VAL A 365 38.28 -1.63 24.39
CA VAL A 365 39.52 -0.98 24.81
C VAL A 365 40.58 -1.21 23.72
N PRO A 366 41.24 -0.17 23.17
CA PRO A 366 42.31 -0.40 22.22
C PRO A 366 43.40 -1.19 22.93
N VAL A 367 43.68 -2.41 22.47
CA VAL A 367 44.81 -3.20 22.96
C VAL A 367 46.09 -2.55 22.45
N HIS A 368 46.51 -1.47 23.11
CA HIS A 368 47.86 -0.91 23.02
C HIS A 368 48.73 -1.53 24.11
N TYR A 369 49.07 -2.81 24.01
CA TYR A 369 50.31 -3.35 24.61
C TYR A 369 50.77 -4.59 23.84
N ALA A 370 51.53 -4.36 22.78
CA ALA A 370 52.50 -5.33 22.29
C ALA A 370 53.80 -4.58 21.99
N ASN A 371 54.49 -4.16 23.05
CA ASN A 371 55.89 -3.83 22.98
C ASN A 371 56.64 -4.90 23.79
N PRO A 372 57.17 -5.96 23.16
CA PRO A 372 58.02 -6.90 23.86
C PRO A 372 59.44 -6.36 23.77
N ALA A 373 59.82 -5.50 24.71
CA ALA A 373 61.22 -5.30 25.02
C ALA A 373 61.45 -5.74 26.47
N LEU A 374 62.41 -6.65 26.63
CA LEU A 374 63.11 -7.04 27.86
C LEU A 374 62.49 -8.19 28.69
N SER A 375 63.05 -9.39 28.49
CA SER A 375 63.51 -10.19 29.63
C SER A 375 64.88 -10.79 29.32
N LEU A 376 65.89 -10.31 30.05
CA LEU A 376 67.12 -11.02 30.34
C LEU A 376 66.79 -12.39 30.97
N GLY A 377 67.49 -13.42 30.54
CA GLY A 377 67.42 -14.79 31.03
C GLY A 377 68.13 -15.74 30.10
#